data_AF-F2QSF3-F1
#
_entry.id   AF-F2QSF3-F1
#
_cell.length_a   1.000
_cell.length_b   1.000
_cell.length_c   1.000
_cell.angle_alpha   90.00
_cell.angle_beta   90.00
_cell.angle_gamma   90.00
#
_symmetry.space_group_name_H-M   'P 1'
#
loop_
_entity.id
_entity.type
_entity.pdbx_description
1 polymer ?
#
loop_
_entity_poly.entity_id
_entity_poly.type
_entity_poly.pdbx_seq_one_letter_code
_entity_poly.pdbx_strand_id
1 'polypeptide(L)'
;MAQELPFNNLYKLRRVAADQAKACFICYKPSDVVLVTVVSKEKPDFFYLCKSHLEDTHFCSKLYFESVGTDLQSREAQLNQLKIKKVELEKRLFKLEDEERKKQSALNKLYDMVTGDKKKKQKDKKDDNSTTEKDNDSQTNKNSILEIRKSLNDTIQQIDNKSKEYLHYQLDSSFFKSRLKKYYEAVKSQQRLQFLSNESNFPSTKGLSKLTQQENV
;
A
#
# COMPACT_ATOMS: atom_id res chain seq x y z
N MET A 1 11.30 -35.93 14.48
CA MET A 1 10.93 -34.65 15.12
C MET A 1 10.30 -33.78 14.05
N ALA A 2 9.05 -33.34 14.22
CA ALA A 2 8.43 -32.41 13.28
C ALA A 2 9.26 -31.12 13.31
N GLN A 3 9.98 -30.85 12.22
CA GLN A 3 10.87 -29.71 12.15
C GLN A 3 9.98 -28.46 12.07
N GLU A 4 9.90 -27.73 13.18
CA GLU A 4 9.05 -26.54 13.26
C GLU A 4 9.55 -25.46 12.29
N LEU A 5 8.63 -24.85 11.55
CA LEU A 5 8.98 -23.87 10.52
C LEU A 5 9.56 -22.58 11.13
N PRO A 6 10.52 -21.91 10.46
CA PRO A 6 11.13 -20.67 10.94
C PRO A 6 10.15 -19.48 10.90
N PHE A 7 9.18 -19.51 9.99
CA PHE A 7 8.13 -18.51 9.83
C PHE A 7 6.90 -19.12 9.15
N ASN A 8 5.74 -18.51 9.37
CA ASN A 8 4.47 -18.95 8.80
C ASN A 8 4.20 -18.33 7.42
N ASN A 9 3.33 -18.95 6.62
CA ASN A 9 2.90 -18.45 5.31
C ASN A 9 1.82 -17.36 5.42
N LEU A 10 2.05 -16.38 6.29
CA LEU A 10 1.15 -15.24 6.50
C LEU A 10 1.96 -13.96 6.46
N TYR A 11 1.66 -13.13 5.47
CA TYR A 11 2.39 -11.92 5.16
C TYR A 11 1.50 -10.69 5.26
N LYS A 12 2.07 -9.58 5.76
CA LYS A 12 1.47 -8.25 5.70
C LYS A 12 2.16 -7.41 4.65
N LEU A 13 1.39 -6.55 4.00
CA LEU A 13 1.91 -5.61 3.03
C LEU A 13 2.48 -4.37 3.70
N ARG A 14 3.70 -3.99 3.32
CA ARG A 14 4.33 -2.72 3.64
C ARG A 14 4.76 -2.01 2.37
N ARG A 15 4.81 -0.68 2.44
CA ARG A 15 5.40 0.15 1.40
C ARG A 15 6.67 0.79 1.93
N VAL A 16 7.68 0.86 1.09
CA VAL A 16 8.97 1.49 1.36
C VAL A 16 9.07 2.76 0.51
N ALA A 17 9.92 3.71 0.91
CA ALA A 17 10.24 4.87 0.09
C ALA A 17 10.78 4.46 -1.30
N ALA A 18 10.52 5.29 -2.31
CA ALA A 18 10.91 5.03 -3.70
C ALA A 18 12.43 4.83 -3.85
N ASP A 19 13.24 5.54 -3.07
CA ASP A 19 14.71 5.44 -3.10
C ASP A 19 15.26 4.08 -2.64
N GLN A 20 14.46 3.34 -1.88
CA GLN A 20 14.79 2.01 -1.35
C GLN A 20 14.07 0.90 -2.12
N ALA A 21 13.50 1.22 -3.28
CA ALA A 21 12.85 0.24 -4.15
C ALA A 21 13.85 -0.84 -4.59
N LYS A 22 13.42 -2.10 -4.53
CA LYS A 22 14.23 -3.25 -4.98
C LYS A 22 13.46 -4.06 -6.02
N ALA A 23 14.19 -4.93 -6.70
CA ALA A 23 13.63 -5.80 -7.73
C ALA A 23 12.55 -6.74 -7.16
N CYS A 24 11.43 -6.83 -7.87
CA CYS A 24 10.36 -7.79 -7.60
C CYS A 24 10.89 -9.23 -7.66
N PHE A 25 10.46 -10.07 -6.73
CA PHE A 25 10.86 -11.48 -6.65
C PHE A 25 10.50 -12.31 -7.89
N ILE A 26 9.49 -11.91 -8.66
CA ILE A 26 8.99 -12.65 -9.82
C ILE A 26 9.56 -12.10 -11.14
N CYS A 27 9.31 -10.82 -11.43
CA CYS A 27 9.70 -10.21 -12.70
C CYS A 27 10.93 -9.31 -12.64
N TYR A 28 11.54 -9.15 -11.46
CA TYR A 28 12.72 -8.33 -11.25
C TYR A 28 12.59 -6.83 -11.59
N LYS A 29 11.36 -6.36 -11.89
CA LYS A 29 11.08 -4.93 -12.05
C LYS A 29 11.17 -4.20 -10.70
N PRO A 30 11.63 -2.94 -10.65
CA PRO A 30 11.73 -2.19 -9.41
C PRO A 30 10.35 -2.04 -8.76
N SER A 31 10.29 -2.25 -7.45
CA SER A 31 9.07 -2.10 -6.67
C SER A 31 9.34 -1.58 -5.26
N ASP A 32 8.40 -0.79 -4.76
CA ASP A 32 8.31 -0.20 -3.43
C ASP A 32 7.44 -1.02 -2.46
N VAL A 33 6.82 -2.10 -2.94
CA VAL A 33 5.91 -2.94 -2.14
C VAL A 33 6.67 -4.16 -1.61
N VAL A 34 6.52 -4.41 -0.31
CA VAL A 34 7.19 -5.48 0.42
C VAL A 34 6.17 -6.31 1.18
N LEU A 35 6.22 -7.63 1.01
CA LEU A 35 5.54 -8.57 1.89
C LEU A 35 6.47 -8.97 3.03
N VAL A 36 5.96 -8.94 4.26
CA VAL A 36 6.71 -9.33 5.46
C VAL A 36 5.90 -10.32 6.29
N THR A 37 6.52 -11.41 6.74
CA THR A 37 5.85 -12.39 7.60
C THR A 37 5.33 -11.74 8.89
N VAL A 38 4.13 -12.13 9.31
CA VAL A 38 3.51 -11.65 10.55
C VAL A 38 4.06 -12.38 11.77
N VAL A 39 4.18 -13.71 11.67
CA VAL A 39 4.71 -14.56 12.74
C VAL A 39 6.02 -15.19 12.27
N SER A 40 7.10 -14.90 12.99
CA SER A 40 8.44 -15.46 12.78
C SER A 40 9.12 -15.67 14.13
N LYS A 41 9.95 -16.70 14.25
CA LYS A 41 10.65 -17.05 15.49
C LYS A 41 11.91 -16.22 15.71
N GLU A 42 12.74 -16.12 14.67
CA GLU A 42 14.05 -15.48 14.75
C GLU A 42 14.09 -14.23 13.88
N LYS A 43 14.06 -14.43 12.55
CA LYS A 43 14.17 -13.35 11.58
C LYS A 43 12.96 -13.36 10.64
N PRO A 44 12.22 -12.25 10.54
CA PRO A 44 11.08 -12.18 9.63
C PRO A 44 11.54 -12.36 8.19
N ASP A 45 10.79 -13.16 7.44
CA ASP A 45 11.00 -13.25 6.00
C ASP A 45 10.34 -12.06 5.32
N PHE A 46 11.06 -11.45 4.38
CA PHE A 46 10.55 -10.34 3.59
C PHE A 46 11.07 -10.37 2.17
N PHE A 47 10.27 -9.85 1.24
CA PHE A 47 10.65 -9.72 -0.16
C PHE A 47 9.77 -8.70 -0.89
N TYR A 48 10.31 -8.21 -2.00
CA TYR A 48 9.69 -7.17 -2.83
C TYR A 48 8.81 -7.80 -3.91
N LEU A 49 7.67 -7.16 -4.18
CA LEU A 49 6.72 -7.59 -5.21
C LEU A 49 6.09 -6.40 -5.88
N CYS A 50 5.95 -6.41 -7.21
CA CYS A 50 5.16 -5.38 -7.88
C CYS A 50 3.65 -5.65 -7.76
N LYS A 51 2.85 -4.60 -7.92
CA LYS A 51 1.39 -4.63 -7.78
C LYS A 51 0.73 -5.69 -8.68
N SER A 52 1.22 -5.85 -9.91
CA SER A 52 0.70 -6.86 -10.85
C SER A 52 0.82 -8.29 -10.33
N HIS A 53 1.92 -8.62 -9.64
CA HIS A 53 2.12 -9.96 -9.06
C HIS A 53 1.46 -10.12 -7.69
N LEU A 54 1.17 -9.02 -7.00
CA LEU A 54 0.39 -9.06 -5.77
C LEU A 54 -1.10 -9.37 -6.03
N GLU A 55 -1.60 -8.99 -7.22
CA GLU A 55 -2.98 -9.24 -7.65
C GLU A 55 -3.16 -10.62 -8.32
N ASP A 56 -2.06 -11.32 -8.63
CA ASP A 56 -2.08 -12.64 -9.23
C ASP A 56 -2.50 -13.71 -8.21
N THR A 57 -3.64 -14.35 -8.47
CA THR A 57 -4.26 -15.36 -7.62
C THR A 57 -3.44 -16.64 -7.52
N HIS A 58 -2.64 -16.97 -8.55
CA HIS A 58 -1.80 -18.16 -8.55
C HIS A 58 -0.51 -17.98 -7.75
N PHE A 59 -0.11 -16.73 -7.49
CA PHE A 59 1.05 -16.42 -6.70
C PHE A 59 0.68 -16.16 -5.23
N CYS A 60 -0.32 -15.31 -4.99
CA CYS A 60 -0.69 -14.86 -3.66
C CYS A 60 -2.21 -14.73 -3.50
N SER A 61 -2.74 -15.38 -2.46
CA SER A 61 -4.12 -15.23 -2.04
C SER A 61 -4.24 -14.18 -0.95
N LYS A 62 -5.23 -13.29 -1.08
CA LYS A 62 -5.60 -12.33 -0.04
C LYS A 62 -6.43 -13.07 1.01
N LEU A 63 -5.94 -13.10 2.24
CA LEU A 63 -6.65 -13.64 3.39
C LEU A 63 -6.98 -12.53 4.37
N TYR A 64 -8.22 -12.45 4.81
CA TYR A 64 -8.55 -11.65 5.97
C TYR A 64 -8.25 -12.50 7.20
N PHE A 65 -7.34 -12.04 8.07
CA PHE A 65 -6.94 -12.83 9.23
C PHE A 65 -7.78 -12.47 10.45
N GLU A 66 -8.18 -13.51 11.18
CA GLU A 66 -8.91 -13.45 12.43
C GLU A 66 -7.94 -13.22 13.59
N SER A 67 -7.88 -11.99 14.09
CA SER A 67 -7.40 -11.78 15.45
C SER A 67 -8.48 -12.32 16.40
N VAL A 68 -8.39 -13.61 16.74
CA VAL A 68 -9.14 -14.33 17.79
C VAL A 68 -10.56 -13.79 18.06
N GLY A 69 -11.58 -14.36 17.40
CA GLY A 69 -12.97 -14.31 17.88
C GLY A 69 -13.90 -13.27 17.23
N THR A 70 -13.61 -12.78 16.02
CA THR A 70 -14.59 -11.96 15.27
C THR A 70 -14.68 -12.37 13.81
N ASP A 71 -15.91 -12.66 13.39
CA ASP A 71 -16.35 -13.14 12.09
C ASP A 71 -15.73 -12.35 10.92
N LEU A 72 -15.04 -13.04 10.01
CA LEU A 72 -14.40 -12.48 8.81
C LEU A 72 -15.39 -11.65 7.96
N GLN A 73 -16.64 -12.10 7.90
CA GLN A 73 -17.71 -11.40 7.18
C GLN A 73 -17.98 -10.00 7.77
N SER A 74 -17.85 -9.84 9.08
CA SER A 74 -18.10 -8.55 9.74
C SER A 74 -17.05 -7.50 9.38
N ARG A 75 -15.78 -7.90 9.25
CA ARG A 75 -14.68 -6.97 8.94
C ARG A 75 -14.62 -6.63 7.46
N GLU A 76 -14.89 -7.60 6.60
CA GLU A 76 -15.08 -7.34 5.17
C GLU A 76 -16.28 -6.42 4.94
N ALA A 77 -17.40 -6.65 5.65
CA ALA A 77 -18.56 -5.77 5.62
C ALA A 77 -18.20 -4.35 6.09
N GLN A 78 -17.42 -4.19 7.17
CA GLN A 78 -16.96 -2.87 7.63
C GLN A 78 -16.09 -2.16 6.58
N LEU A 79 -15.15 -2.87 5.94
CA LEU A 79 -14.33 -2.28 4.87
C LEU A 79 -15.19 -1.91 3.67
N ASN A 80 -16.16 -2.75 3.30
CA ASN A 80 -17.07 -2.47 2.20
C ASN A 80 -18.01 -1.30 2.51
N GLN A 81 -18.48 -1.15 3.75
CA GLN A 81 -19.23 0.03 4.19
C GLN A 81 -18.40 1.32 4.06
N LEU A 82 -17.11 1.29 4.43
CA LEU A 82 -16.24 2.45 4.25
C LEU A 82 -16.00 2.77 2.76
N LYS A 83 -15.84 1.75 1.91
CA LYS A 83 -15.75 1.95 0.44
C LYS A 83 -17.02 2.55 -0.14
N ILE A 84 -18.19 2.10 0.31
CA ILE A 84 -19.50 2.66 -0.09
C ILE A 84 -19.58 4.14 0.33
N LYS A 85 -19.22 4.46 1.58
CA LYS A 85 -19.18 5.85 2.08
C LYS A 85 -18.23 6.72 1.24
N LYS A 86 -17.06 6.20 0.86
CA LYS A 86 -16.13 6.91 -0.02
C LYS A 86 -16.78 7.26 -1.36
N VAL A 87 -17.41 6.29 -2.03
CA VAL A 87 -18.09 6.51 -3.31
C VAL A 87 -19.24 7.51 -3.17
N GLU A 88 -19.97 7.46 -2.06
CA GLU A 88 -21.04 8.42 -1.77
C GLU A 88 -20.49 9.85 -1.59
N LEU A 89 -19.40 10.02 -0.84
CA LEU A 89 -18.73 11.31 -0.67
C LEU A 89 -18.19 11.85 -2.00
N GLU A 90 -17.58 11.01 -2.84
CA GLU A 90 -17.12 11.39 -4.18
C GLU A 90 -18.28 11.87 -5.07
N LYS A 91 -19.41 11.16 -5.05
CA LYS A 91 -20.62 11.57 -5.78
C LYS A 91 -21.19 12.90 -5.27
N ARG A 92 -21.21 13.12 -3.95
CA ARG A 92 -21.67 14.39 -3.35
C ARG A 92 -20.74 15.54 -3.73
N LEU A 93 -19.43 15.32 -3.66
CA LEU A 93 -18.41 16.28 -4.06
C LEU A 93 -18.57 16.68 -5.54
N PHE A 94 -18.71 15.69 -6.42
CA PHE A 94 -18.93 15.93 -7.85
C PHE A 94 -20.18 16.76 -8.14
N LYS A 95 -21.30 16.49 -7.45
CA LYS A 95 -22.54 17.27 -7.61
C LYS A 95 -22.35 18.73 -7.21
N LEU A 96 -21.72 18.99 -6.06
CA LEU A 96 -21.48 20.36 -5.59
C LEU A 96 -20.53 21.13 -6.50
N GLU A 97 -19.47 20.48 -7.01
CA GLU A 97 -18.55 21.10 -7.96
C GLU A 97 -19.23 21.41 -9.32
N ASP A 98 -20.11 20.52 -9.78
CA ASP A 98 -20.89 20.74 -11.01
C ASP A 98 -21.91 21.88 -10.85
N GLU A 99 -22.57 21.95 -9.69
CA GLU A 99 -23.46 23.06 -9.33
C GLU A 99 -22.71 24.40 -9.27
N GLU A 100 -21.53 24.45 -8.66
CA GLU A 100 -20.70 25.65 -8.66
C GLU A 100 -20.28 26.05 -10.09
N ARG A 101 -19.86 25.10 -10.92
CA ARG A 101 -19.50 25.38 -12.34
C ARG A 101 -20.69 25.93 -13.13
N LYS A 102 -21.88 25.38 -12.93
CA LYS A 102 -23.11 25.85 -13.59
C LYS A 102 -23.50 27.25 -13.10
N LYS A 103 -23.44 27.51 -11.79
CA LYS A 103 -23.68 28.85 -11.21
C LYS A 103 -22.69 29.87 -11.79
N GLN A 104 -21.39 29.56 -11.83
CA GLN A 104 -20.37 30.43 -12.42
C GLN A 104 -20.60 30.68 -13.93
N SER A 105 -20.94 29.64 -14.69
CA SER A 105 -21.25 29.77 -16.13
C SER A 105 -22.49 30.63 -16.38
N ALA A 106 -23.53 30.48 -15.57
CA ALA A 106 -24.74 31.31 -15.65
C ALA A 106 -24.47 32.78 -15.31
N LEU A 107 -23.65 33.03 -14.28
CA LEU A 107 -23.22 34.39 -13.91
C LEU A 107 -22.40 35.05 -15.03
N ASN A 108 -21.46 34.32 -15.64
CA ASN A 108 -20.66 34.85 -16.76
C ASN A 108 -21.51 35.19 -17.98
N LYS A 109 -22.50 34.35 -18.32
CA LYS A 109 -23.44 34.63 -19.43
C LYS A 109 -24.33 35.85 -19.15
N LEU A 110 -24.80 36.01 -17.91
CA LEU A 110 -25.57 37.18 -17.51
C LEU A 110 -24.72 38.46 -17.50
N TYR A 111 -23.47 38.38 -17.07
CA TYR A 111 -22.54 39.51 -17.12
C TYR A 111 -22.32 39.96 -18.57
N ASP A 112 -22.01 39.03 -19.47
CA ASP A 112 -21.73 39.32 -20.88
C ASP A 112 -22.94 39.93 -21.61
N MET A 113 -24.16 39.48 -21.27
CA MET A 113 -25.41 40.04 -21.79
C MET A 113 -25.70 41.46 -21.26
N VAL A 114 -25.28 41.78 -20.04
CA VAL A 114 -25.49 43.11 -19.42
C VAL A 114 -24.41 44.11 -19.85
N THR A 115 -23.18 43.68 -20.08
CA THR A 115 -22.08 44.54 -20.53
C THR A 115 -21.95 44.66 -22.05
N GLY A 116 -22.50 43.71 -22.81
CA GLY A 116 -22.39 43.65 -24.27
C GLY A 116 -23.18 44.71 -25.05
N ASP A 117 -24.20 45.34 -24.44
CA ASP A 117 -25.18 46.16 -25.18
C ASP A 117 -25.26 47.66 -24.80
N LYS A 118 -24.29 48.21 -24.04
CA LYS A 118 -24.29 49.66 -23.70
C LYS A 118 -22.96 50.37 -23.90
N LYS A 119 -22.58 50.56 -25.17
CA LYS A 119 -21.85 51.77 -25.59
C LYS A 119 -22.87 52.92 -25.78
N LYS A 120 -23.07 53.70 -24.71
CA LYS A 120 -23.67 55.07 -24.60
C LYS A 120 -24.91 55.16 -23.69
N LYS A 121 -24.70 55.51 -22.41
CA LYS A 121 -25.01 56.83 -21.84
C LYS A 121 -24.81 56.82 -20.32
N GLN A 122 -24.15 57.86 -19.82
CA GLN A 122 -24.09 58.28 -18.42
C GLN A 122 -25.47 58.32 -17.76
N LYS A 123 -25.59 57.88 -16.50
CA LYS A 123 -25.74 58.70 -15.27
C LYS A 123 -26.34 57.88 -14.11
N ASP A 124 -25.65 57.93 -12.97
CA ASP A 124 -26.10 57.87 -11.57
C ASP A 124 -27.50 57.33 -11.22
N LYS A 125 -27.54 56.23 -10.44
CA LYS A 125 -28.02 56.17 -9.02
C LYS A 125 -28.47 54.75 -8.64
N LYS A 126 -28.01 54.32 -7.45
CA LYS A 126 -28.59 53.36 -6.48
C LYS A 126 -29.15 52.04 -7.02
N ASP A 127 -28.51 50.94 -6.64
CA ASP A 127 -29.13 50.01 -5.69
C ASP A 127 -28.08 49.08 -5.08
N ASP A 128 -27.86 49.24 -3.78
CA ASP A 128 -26.74 48.71 -3.00
C ASP A 128 -27.21 47.59 -2.05
N ASN A 129 -28.18 46.76 -2.48
CA ASN A 129 -28.88 45.86 -1.56
C ASN A 129 -29.16 44.44 -2.11
N SER A 130 -28.43 43.99 -3.14
CA SER A 130 -28.60 42.63 -3.71
C SER A 130 -27.32 41.78 -3.77
N THR A 131 -26.22 42.29 -3.23
CA THR A 131 -24.89 41.65 -3.24
C THR A 131 -24.61 40.80 -2.00
N THR A 132 -25.22 41.11 -0.85
CA THR A 132 -24.96 40.44 0.44
C THR A 132 -25.47 39.01 0.57
N GLU A 133 -26.53 38.61 -0.14
CA GLU A 133 -27.04 37.22 -0.08
C GLU A 133 -26.26 36.27 -1.00
N LYS A 134 -25.74 36.75 -2.12
CA LYS A 134 -25.05 35.93 -3.12
C LYS A 134 -23.60 35.58 -2.73
N ASP A 135 -22.92 36.48 -2.04
CA ASP A 135 -21.58 36.22 -1.51
C ASP A 135 -21.62 35.19 -0.36
N ASN A 136 -22.65 35.25 0.49
CA ASN A 136 -22.85 34.27 1.55
C ASN A 136 -23.12 32.86 1.01
N ASP A 137 -23.95 32.72 -0.04
CA ASP A 137 -24.26 31.41 -0.64
C ASP A 137 -23.07 30.80 -1.43
N SER A 138 -22.17 31.64 -1.97
CA SER A 138 -20.92 31.14 -2.57
C SER A 138 -19.91 30.73 -1.49
N GLN A 139 -19.85 31.43 -0.36
CA GLN A 139 -18.95 31.10 0.75
C GLN A 139 -19.37 29.79 1.44
N THR A 140 -20.67 29.55 1.63
CA THR A 140 -21.21 28.32 2.23
C THR A 140 -20.96 27.09 1.37
N ASN A 141 -21.10 27.18 0.05
CA ASN A 141 -20.82 26.08 -0.88
C ASN A 141 -19.32 25.72 -0.94
N LYS A 142 -18.43 26.72 -0.89
CA LYS A 142 -16.98 26.47 -0.79
C LYS A 142 -16.60 25.78 0.52
N ASN A 143 -17.20 26.20 1.64
CA ASN A 143 -16.96 25.60 2.95
C ASN A 143 -17.45 24.14 2.98
N SER A 144 -18.62 23.85 2.42
CA SER A 144 -19.15 22.48 2.37
C SER A 144 -18.32 21.55 1.48
N ILE A 145 -17.78 22.04 0.35
CA ILE A 145 -16.84 21.29 -0.49
C ILE A 145 -15.55 20.98 0.27
N LEU A 146 -15.01 21.94 1.03
CA LEU A 146 -13.80 21.72 1.84
C LEU A 146 -14.03 20.69 2.95
N GLU A 147 -15.19 20.71 3.61
CA GLU A 147 -15.57 19.72 4.62
C GLU A 147 -15.73 18.31 4.03
N ILE A 148 -16.37 18.19 2.87
CA ILE A 148 -16.50 16.92 2.16
C ILE A 148 -15.12 16.38 1.73
N ARG A 149 -14.22 17.24 1.26
CA ARG A 149 -12.83 16.84 0.95
C ARG A 149 -12.07 16.34 2.17
N LYS A 150 -12.23 16.99 3.33
CA LYS A 150 -11.63 16.54 4.60
C LYS A 150 -12.18 15.16 5.01
N SER A 151 -13.51 15.01 5.05
CA SER A 151 -14.13 13.73 5.41
C SER A 151 -13.80 12.60 4.43
N LEU A 152 -13.61 12.91 3.15
CA LEU A 152 -13.15 11.95 2.15
C LEU A 152 -11.72 11.50 2.41
N ASN A 153 -10.81 12.43 2.74
CA ASN A 153 -9.44 12.09 3.14
C ASN A 153 -9.40 11.24 4.42
N ASP A 154 -10.20 11.59 5.43
CA ASP A 154 -10.31 10.82 6.67
C ASP A 154 -10.84 9.40 6.40
N THR A 155 -11.82 9.27 5.51
CA THR A 155 -12.37 7.97 5.09
C THR A 155 -11.32 7.13 4.35
N ILE A 156 -10.51 7.74 3.48
CA ILE A 156 -9.39 7.07 2.80
C ILE A 156 -8.37 6.57 3.82
N GLN A 157 -7.99 7.39 4.79
CA GLN A 157 -7.06 6.99 5.85
C GLN A 157 -7.62 5.83 6.69
N GLN A 158 -8.91 5.86 7.02
CA GLN A 158 -9.57 4.75 7.74
C GLN A 158 -9.56 3.44 6.93
N ILE A 159 -9.82 3.51 5.62
CA ILE A 159 -9.74 2.36 4.72
C ILE A 159 -8.30 1.81 4.68
N ASP A 160 -7.31 2.69 4.54
CA ASP A 160 -5.90 2.30 4.50
C ASP A 160 -5.44 1.66 5.81
N ASN A 161 -5.89 2.17 6.95
CA ASN A 161 -5.55 1.61 8.26
C ASN A 161 -6.21 0.24 8.47
N LYS A 162 -7.51 0.12 8.22
CA LYS A 162 -8.23 -1.15 8.35
C LYS A 162 -7.76 -2.21 7.34
N SER A 163 -7.43 -1.79 6.11
CA SER A 163 -6.88 -2.73 5.13
C SER A 163 -5.51 -3.24 5.56
N LYS A 164 -4.62 -2.40 6.11
CA LYS A 164 -3.33 -2.86 6.67
C LYS A 164 -3.50 -3.81 7.86
N GLU A 165 -4.52 -3.60 8.67
CA GLU A 165 -4.77 -4.40 9.87
C GLU A 165 -5.31 -5.80 9.54
N TYR A 166 -6.28 -5.89 8.61
CA TYR A 166 -6.99 -7.14 8.37
C TYR A 166 -6.46 -7.91 7.16
N LEU A 167 -5.90 -7.21 6.16
CA LEU A 167 -5.48 -7.83 4.92
C LEU A 167 -4.11 -8.48 5.08
N HIS A 168 -4.15 -9.80 5.10
CA HIS A 168 -2.99 -10.66 5.06
C HIS A 168 -2.90 -11.33 3.69
N TYR A 169 -1.73 -11.83 3.41
CA TYR A 169 -1.36 -12.43 2.15
C TYR A 169 -0.76 -13.80 2.43
N GLN A 170 -1.29 -14.82 1.77
CA GLN A 170 -0.75 -16.17 1.82
C GLN A 170 -0.21 -16.51 0.43
N LEU A 171 1.03 -16.97 0.38
CA LEU A 171 1.64 -17.40 -0.87
C LEU A 171 1.13 -18.80 -1.24
N ASP A 172 1.15 -19.11 -2.53
CA ASP A 172 0.99 -20.48 -2.96
C ASP A 172 2.11 -21.39 -2.37
N SER A 173 1.77 -22.67 -2.20
CA SER A 173 2.63 -23.68 -1.58
C SER A 173 4.01 -23.77 -2.26
N SER A 174 4.07 -23.67 -3.59
CA SER A 174 5.32 -23.76 -4.35
C SER A 174 6.27 -22.61 -4.02
N PHE A 175 5.76 -21.38 -4.00
CA PHE A 175 6.54 -20.19 -3.67
C PHE A 175 6.94 -20.19 -2.20
N PHE A 176 6.05 -20.56 -1.28
CA PHE A 176 6.37 -20.65 0.14
C PHE A 176 7.50 -21.66 0.41
N LYS A 177 7.47 -22.83 -0.23
CA LYS A 177 8.57 -23.82 -0.16
C LYS A 177 9.89 -23.24 -0.68
N SER A 178 9.85 -22.47 -1.77
CA SER A 178 11.04 -21.78 -2.30
C SER A 178 11.61 -20.76 -1.30
N ARG A 179 10.75 -20.02 -0.60
CA ARG A 179 11.16 -19.11 0.49
C ARG A 179 11.85 -19.85 1.62
N LEU A 180 11.24 -20.94 2.11
CA LEU A 180 11.83 -21.79 3.15
C LEU A 180 13.18 -22.36 2.74
N LYS A 181 13.31 -22.85 1.50
CA LYS A 181 14.57 -23.36 0.96
C LYS A 181 15.68 -22.30 1.01
N LYS A 182 15.38 -21.08 0.53
CA LYS A 182 16.33 -19.95 0.58
C LYS A 182 16.75 -19.59 2.01
N TYR A 183 15.82 -19.64 2.96
CA TYR A 183 16.14 -19.42 4.37
C TYR A 183 17.15 -20.46 4.88
N TYR A 184 16.87 -21.75 4.68
CA TYR A 184 17.76 -22.81 5.15
C TYR A 184 19.12 -22.80 4.43
N GLU A 185 19.15 -22.46 3.14
CA GLU A 185 20.40 -22.25 2.39
C GLU A 185 21.24 -21.13 2.99
N ALA A 186 20.61 -20.00 3.36
CA ALA A 186 21.30 -18.89 4.01
C ALA A 186 21.84 -19.29 5.39
N VAL A 187 21.06 -19.98 6.21
CA VAL A 187 21.49 -20.50 7.52
C VAL A 187 22.68 -21.46 7.36
N LYS A 188 22.59 -22.43 6.44
CA LYS A 188 23.69 -23.37 6.18
C LYS A 188 24.94 -22.67 5.63
N SER A 189 24.77 -21.64 4.83
CA SER A 189 25.88 -20.81 4.34
C SER A 189 26.59 -20.09 5.49
N GLN A 190 25.82 -19.48 6.40
CA GLN A 190 26.37 -18.83 7.60
C GLN A 190 27.11 -19.81 8.51
N GLN A 191 26.54 -21.00 8.73
CA GLN A 191 27.20 -22.07 9.49
C GLN A 191 28.51 -22.53 8.84
N ARG A 192 28.55 -22.66 7.49
CA ARG A 192 29.81 -22.96 6.78
C ARG A 192 30.84 -21.86 6.95
N LEU A 193 30.44 -20.58 6.86
CA LEU A 193 31.37 -19.47 7.07
C LEU A 193 31.94 -19.46 8.49
N GLN A 194 31.11 -19.73 9.50
CA GLN A 194 31.55 -19.90 10.89
C GLN A 194 32.47 -21.11 11.08
N PHE A 195 32.20 -22.21 10.38
CA PHE A 195 33.08 -23.37 10.40
C PHE A 195 34.45 -23.04 9.81
N LEU A 196 34.48 -22.31 8.69
CA LEU A 196 35.70 -21.90 7.99
C LEU A 196 36.48 -20.81 8.73
N SER A 197 35.82 -19.96 9.54
CA SER A 197 36.54 -18.95 10.34
C SER A 197 37.34 -19.55 11.48
N ASN A 198 36.99 -20.77 11.92
CA ASN A 198 37.65 -21.43 13.03
C ASN A 198 38.82 -22.29 12.49
N GLU A 199 40.06 -21.83 12.69
CA GLU A 199 41.27 -22.50 12.20
C GLU A 199 41.42 -23.94 12.72
N SER A 200 40.90 -24.23 13.92
CA SER A 200 40.93 -25.56 14.55
C SER A 200 40.06 -26.61 13.84
N ASN A 201 39.14 -26.18 12.96
CA ASN A 201 38.24 -27.07 12.26
C ASN A 201 38.85 -27.68 10.98
N PHE A 202 40.02 -27.21 10.56
CA PHE A 202 40.71 -27.73 9.39
C PHE A 202 41.63 -28.89 9.77
N PRO A 203 41.71 -29.95 8.95
CA PRO A 203 42.59 -31.07 9.21
C PRO A 203 44.06 -30.60 9.21
N SER A 204 44.81 -31.00 10.24
CA SER A 204 46.24 -30.67 10.36
C SER A 204 47.06 -31.39 9.30
N THR A 205 47.98 -30.66 8.64
CA THR A 205 48.85 -31.19 7.58
C THR A 205 49.99 -32.07 8.09
N LYS A 206 50.20 -32.16 9.42
CA LYS A 206 51.33 -32.88 10.04
C LYS A 206 51.39 -34.38 9.74
N GLY A 207 50.31 -34.98 9.21
CA GLY A 207 50.24 -36.41 8.83
C GLY A 207 50.40 -36.70 7.33
N LEU A 208 50.38 -35.68 6.45
CA LEU A 208 50.33 -35.88 5.00
C LEU A 208 51.67 -36.33 4.39
N SER A 209 52.80 -36.04 5.04
CA SER A 209 54.14 -36.45 4.58
C SER A 209 54.40 -37.97 4.70
N LYS A 210 53.56 -38.71 5.42
CA LYS A 210 53.71 -40.16 5.60
C LYS A 210 53.11 -40.99 4.45
N LEU A 211 52.23 -40.40 3.65
CA LEU A 211 51.57 -41.11 2.53
C LEU A 211 52.48 -41.22 1.30
N THR A 212 53.37 -40.25 1.09
CA THR A 212 54.32 -40.24 -0.05
C THR A 212 55.40 -41.32 0.06
N GLN A 213 55.57 -41.94 1.22
CA GLN A 213 56.59 -42.97 1.44
C GLN A 213 56.08 -44.41 1.24
N GLN A 214 54.77 -44.60 1.03
CA GLN A 214 54.16 -45.94 0.90
C GLN A 214 53.94 -46.39 -0.56
N GLU A 215 54.18 -45.53 -1.55
CA GLU A 215 54.03 -45.87 -2.98
C GLU A 215 55.33 -46.35 -3.64
N ASN A 216 56.44 -46.44 -2.89
CA ASN A 216 57.73 -46.96 -3.37
C ASN A 216 58.11 -48.29 -2.69
N VAL A 217 57.22 -49.29 -2.75
CA VAL A 217 57.53 -50.71 -2.44
C VAL A 217 56.91 -51.61 -3.50
#